data_AF-A0A9P5JV94-F1
#
_entry.id   AF-A0A9P5JV94-F1
#
_cell.length_a   1.000
_cell.length_b   1.000
_cell.length_c   1.000
_cell.angle_alpha   90.00
_cell.angle_beta   90.00
_cell.angle_gamma   90.00
#
_symmetry.space_group_name_H-M   'P 1'
#
loop_
_entity.id
_entity.type
_entity.pdbx_description
1 polymer ?
#
loop_
_entity_poly.entity_id
_entity_poly.type
_entity_poly.pdbx_seq_one_letter_code
_entity_poly.pdbx_strand_id
1 'polypeptide(L)'
;AAVAVGYAAAIITMYSTPHLFKIPQNTSVLTGHQWVHELLAGHPCRFHNMMGMSKAVFRELLGELQVHAGLGNTRHIAREEQLAVFL
;
A
#
# COMPACT_ATOMS: atom_id res chain seq x y z
N ALA A 1 33.35 22.83 -17.67
CA ALA A 1 32.79 21.61 -18.29
C ALA A 1 32.78 20.42 -17.32
N ALA A 2 33.93 19.98 -16.77
CA ALA A 2 34.02 18.78 -15.90
C ALA A 2 33.11 18.81 -14.64
N VAL A 3 32.99 19.96 -13.97
CA VAL A 3 32.15 20.11 -12.77
C VAL A 3 30.66 19.94 -13.07
N ALA A 4 30.19 20.46 -14.21
CA ALA A 4 28.79 20.35 -14.64
C ALA A 4 28.41 18.91 -14.99
N VAL A 5 29.33 18.16 -15.63
CA VAL A 5 29.15 16.73 -15.93
C VAL A 5 29.09 15.91 -14.64
N GLY A 6 29.94 16.23 -13.65
CA GLY A 6 29.90 15.61 -12.32
C GLY A 6 28.56 15.80 -11.61
N TYR A 7 27.99 17.01 -11.66
CA TYR A 7 26.67 17.31 -11.09
C TYR A 7 25.55 16.54 -11.80
N ALA A 8 25.54 16.51 -13.13
CA ALA A 8 24.54 15.76 -13.89
C ALA A 8 24.58 14.26 -13.58
N ALA A 9 25.78 13.67 -13.49
CA ALA A 9 25.95 12.26 -13.14
C ALA A 9 25.48 11.96 -11.71
N ALA A 10 25.76 12.84 -10.74
CA ALA A 10 25.31 12.69 -9.36
C ALA A 10 23.78 12.73 -9.25
N ILE A 11 23.13 13.67 -9.95
CA ILE A 11 21.67 13.79 -10.00
C ILE A 11 21.07 12.51 -10.60
N ILE A 12 21.54 12.08 -11.77
CA ILE A 12 21.06 10.85 -12.42
C ILE A 12 21.23 9.65 -11.49
N THR A 13 22.36 9.55 -10.79
CA THR A 13 22.62 8.46 -9.85
C THR A 13 21.65 8.51 -8.67
N MET A 14 21.44 9.67 -8.03
CA MET A 14 20.50 9.79 -6.90
C MET A 14 19.05 9.48 -7.29
N TYR A 15 18.61 9.92 -8.47
CA TYR A 15 17.26 9.62 -8.96
C TYR A 15 17.11 8.14 -9.36
N SER A 16 18.11 7.55 -9.99
CA SER A 16 18.04 6.16 -10.47
C SER A 16 18.26 5.11 -9.37
N THR A 17 19.08 5.41 -8.36
CA THR A 17 19.41 4.46 -7.27
C THR A 17 18.19 3.84 -6.60
N PRO A 18 17.15 4.57 -6.13
CA PRO A 18 15.97 3.96 -5.50
C PRO A 18 15.12 3.13 -6.47
N HIS A 19 15.19 3.40 -7.78
CA HIS A 19 14.50 2.60 -8.80
C HIS A 19 15.27 1.34 -9.19
N LEU A 20 16.61 1.39 -9.14
CA LEU A 20 17.50 0.25 -9.40
C LEU A 20 17.62 -0.66 -8.16
N PHE A 21 17.66 -0.08 -6.97
CA PHE A 21 17.77 -0.78 -5.69
C PHE A 21 16.50 -0.53 -4.86
N LYS A 22 15.47 -1.35 -5.12
CA LYS A 22 14.22 -1.28 -4.37
C LYS A 22 14.47 -1.72 -2.92
N ILE A 23 14.22 -0.81 -1.98
CA ILE A 23 14.21 -1.13 -0.56
C ILE A 23 12.82 -1.70 -0.23
N PRO A 24 12.72 -2.89 0.38
CA PRO A 24 11.44 -3.44 0.78
C PRO A 24 10.79 -2.57 1.85
N GLN A 25 9.64 -1.98 1.54
CA GLN A 25 8.89 -1.11 2.46
C GLN A 25 8.06 -1.92 3.48
N ASN A 26 7.45 -3.03 3.02
CA ASN A 26 6.59 -3.88 3.85
C ASN A 26 7.39 -5.10 4.31
N THR A 27 8.14 -4.95 5.40
CA THR A 27 8.98 -6.01 5.99
C THR A 27 8.24 -6.87 7.02
N SER A 28 6.92 -6.69 7.14
CA SER A 28 6.09 -7.49 8.04
C SER A 28 6.16 -8.98 7.67
N VAL A 29 6.19 -9.84 8.68
CA VAL A 29 6.12 -11.31 8.52
C VAL A 29 4.74 -11.76 8.03
N LEU A 30 3.72 -10.92 8.21
CA LEU A 30 2.34 -11.22 7.84
C LEU A 30 2.12 -11.08 6.33
N THR A 31 1.29 -11.97 5.78
CA THR A 31 0.74 -11.75 4.44
C THR A 31 -0.16 -10.52 4.44
N GLY A 32 -0.39 -9.90 3.27
CA GLY A 32 -1.26 -8.72 3.20
C GLY A 32 -2.66 -9.00 3.76
N HIS A 33 -3.23 -10.17 3.46
CA HIS A 33 -4.49 -10.60 4.07
C HIS A 33 -4.44 -10.67 5.61
N GLN A 34 -3.41 -11.29 6.17
CA GLN A 34 -3.24 -11.40 7.63
C GLN A 34 -3.04 -10.03 8.27
N TRP A 35 -2.29 -9.14 7.62
CA TRP A 35 -2.07 -7.78 8.08
C TRP A 35 -3.37 -6.97 8.10
N VAL A 36 -4.18 -7.04 7.04
CA VAL A 36 -5.49 -6.35 7.00
C VAL A 36 -6.42 -6.88 8.07
N HIS A 37 -6.43 -8.20 8.30
CA HIS A 37 -7.25 -8.79 9.34
C HIS A 37 -6.79 -8.36 10.75
N GLU A 38 -5.48 -8.29 11.00
CA GLU A 38 -4.92 -7.74 12.25
C GLU A 38 -5.31 -6.27 12.43
N LEU A 39 -5.25 -5.47 11.36
CA LEU A 39 -5.62 -4.05 11.39
C LEU A 39 -7.10 -3.88 11.74
N LEU A 40 -7.97 -4.70 11.15
CA LEU A 40 -9.41 -4.72 11.42
C LEU A 40 -9.73 -5.20 12.84
N ALA A 41 -8.96 -6.14 13.40
CA ALA A 41 -9.13 -6.62 14.77
C ALA A 41 -8.51 -5.70 15.83
N GLY A 42 -7.49 -4.92 15.46
CA GLY A 42 -6.70 -4.08 16.36
C GLY A 42 -7.38 -2.76 16.77
N HIS A 43 -6.59 -1.78 17.21
CA HIS A 43 -7.12 -0.51 17.71
C HIS A 43 -7.71 0.37 16.57
N PRO A 44 -8.91 0.99 16.73
CA PRO A 44 -9.52 1.85 15.71
C PRO A 44 -8.64 3.01 15.24
N CYS A 45 -7.90 3.67 16.14
CA CYS A 45 -6.97 4.74 15.75
C CYS A 45 -5.84 4.23 14.86
N ARG A 46 -5.32 3.02 15.08
CA ARG A 46 -4.28 2.44 14.22
C ARG A 46 -4.83 2.20 12.82
N PHE A 47 -6.06 1.68 12.72
CA PHE A 47 -6.72 1.49 11.45
C PHE A 47 -6.92 2.82 10.71
N HIS A 48 -7.42 3.83 11.41
CA HIS A 48 -7.61 5.18 10.85
C HIS A 48 -6.29 5.80 10.36
N ASN A 49 -5.21 5.66 11.13
CA ASN A 49 -3.91 6.21 10.73
C ASN A 49 -3.33 5.53 9.48
N MET A 50 -3.66 4.26 9.25
CA MET A 50 -3.16 3.49 8.11
C MET A 50 -4.06 3.62 6.87
N MET A 51 -5.38 3.59 7.04
CA MET A 51 -6.35 3.56 5.93
C MET A 51 -6.98 4.94 5.64
N GLY A 52 -6.69 5.95 6.46
CA GLY A 52 -7.29 7.28 6.35
C GLY A 52 -8.78 7.36 6.69
N MET A 53 -9.38 6.27 7.18
CA MET A 53 -10.82 6.19 7.48
C MET A 53 -11.14 5.23 8.64
N SER A 54 -12.37 5.29 9.15
CA SER A 54 -12.81 4.37 10.19
C SER A 54 -13.08 2.96 9.65
N LYS A 55 -13.06 1.96 10.53
CA LYS A 55 -13.38 0.57 10.17
C LYS A 55 -14.80 0.42 9.60
N ALA A 56 -15.74 1.24 10.05
CA ALA A 56 -17.12 1.23 9.57
C ALA A 56 -17.18 1.70 8.12
N VAL A 57 -16.57 2.85 7.83
CA VAL A 57 -16.50 3.42 6.46
C VAL A 57 -15.79 2.47 5.51
N PHE A 58 -14.70 1.82 5.95
CA PHE A 58 -14.02 0.83 5.13
C PHE A 58 -14.92 -0.35 4.76
N ARG A 59 -15.71 -0.87 5.69
CA ARG A 59 -16.65 -1.99 5.43
C ARG A 59 -17.79 -1.58 4.51
N GLU A 60 -18.29 -0.37 4.68
CA GLU A 60 -19.34 0.20 3.82
C GLU A 60 -18.83 0.38 2.39
N LEU A 61 -17.66 1.01 2.22
CA LEU A 61 -16.99 1.14 0.94
C LEU A 61 -16.73 -0.22 0.27
N LEU A 62 -16.29 -1.22 1.06
CA LEU A 62 -16.08 -2.57 0.55
C LEU A 62 -17.39 -3.19 0.04
N GLY A 63 -18.51 -2.96 0.73
CA GLY A 63 -19.84 -3.41 0.30
C GLY A 63 -20.30 -2.72 -0.98
N GLU A 64 -20.16 -1.40 -1.05
CA GLU A 64 -20.48 -0.61 -2.25
C GLU A 64 -19.70 -1.10 -3.48
N LEU A 65 -18.39 -1.34 -3.32
CA LEU A 65 -17.55 -1.85 -4.40
C LEU A 65 -17.92 -3.28 -4.81
N GLN A 66 -18.34 -4.13 -3.87
CA GLN A 66 -18.84 -5.46 -4.20
C GLN A 66 -20.12 -5.41 -5.03
N VAL A 67 -21.07 -4.56 -4.64
CA VAL A 67 -22.40 -4.48 -5.25
C VAL A 67 -22.35 -3.74 -6.59
N HIS A 68 -21.65 -2.61 -6.65
CA HIS A 68 -21.73 -1.69 -7.79
C HIS A 68 -20.53 -1.78 -8.74
N ALA A 69 -19.36 -2.21 -8.25
CA ALA A 69 -18.14 -2.33 -9.05
C ALA A 69 -17.72 -3.78 -9.32
N GLY A 70 -18.43 -4.77 -8.78
CA GLY A 70 -18.11 -6.19 -8.96
C GLY A 70 -16.82 -6.62 -8.26
N LEU A 71 -16.41 -5.91 -7.20
CA LEU A 71 -15.19 -6.22 -6.46
C LEU A 71 -15.31 -7.60 -5.80
N GLY A 72 -14.45 -8.54 -6.22
CA GLY A 72 -14.43 -9.91 -5.74
C GLY A 72 -13.03 -10.34 -5.31
N ASN A 73 -12.96 -11.53 -4.73
CA ASN A 73 -11.66 -12.17 -4.49
C ASN A 73 -11.02 -12.54 -5.82
N THR A 74 -9.71 -12.33 -5.95
CA THR A 74 -8.92 -12.86 -7.07
C THR A 74 -8.29 -14.19 -6.67
N ARG A 75 -7.50 -14.79 -7.57
CA ARG A 75 -6.80 -16.06 -7.32
C ARG A 75 -5.90 -16.03 -6.07
N HIS A 76 -5.36 -14.87 -5.72
CA HIS A 76 -4.34 -14.73 -4.67
C HIS A 76 -4.61 -13.63 -3.65
N ILE A 77 -5.55 -12.72 -3.91
CA ILE A 77 -5.76 -11.52 -3.08
C ILE A 77 -7.23 -11.40 -2.69
N ALA A 78 -7.49 -11.32 -1.40
CA ALA A 78 -8.83 -11.10 -0.86
C ALA A 78 -9.29 -9.66 -1.18
N ARG A 79 -10.59 -9.46 -1.39
CA ARG A 79 -11.18 -8.13 -1.67
C ARG A 79 -10.87 -7.08 -0.59
N GLU A 80 -10.80 -7.49 0.68
CA GLU A 80 -10.39 -6.62 1.79
C GLU A 80 -8.93 -6.15 1.61
N GLU A 81 -8.05 -7.06 1.19
CA GLU A 81 -6.65 -6.78 0.90
C GLU A 81 -6.48 -5.93 -0.37
N GLN A 82 -7.27 -6.18 -1.41
CA GLN A 82 -7.28 -5.36 -2.62
C GLN A 82 -7.64 -3.90 -2.30
N LEU A 83 -8.69 -3.69 -1.52
CA LEU A 83 -9.09 -2.35 -1.10
C LEU A 83 -8.02 -1.70 -0.21
N ALA A 84 -7.46 -2.45 0.74
CA ALA A 84 -6.41 -1.97 1.63
C ALA A 84 -5.09 -1.62 0.94
N VAL A 85 -4.77 -2.24 -0.19
CA VAL A 85 -3.58 -1.91 -1.00
C VAL A 85 -3.83 -0.70 -1.90
N PHE A 86 -5.08 -0.47 -2.29
CA PHE A 86 -5.47 0.69 -3.08
C PHE A 86 -5.46 1.98 -2.27
N LEU A 87 -5.89 1.91 -1.00
CA LEU A 87 -5.87 3.03 -0.04
C LEU A 87 -4.45 3.33 0.44
#